data_AF-A0A7M3Y010-F1
#
_entry.id   AF-A0A7M3Y010-F1
#
_cell.length_a   1.000
_cell.length_b   1.000
_cell.length_c   1.000
_cell.angle_alpha   90.00
_cell.angle_beta   90.00
_cell.angle_gamma   90.00
#
_symmetry.space_group_name_H-M   'P 1'
#
loop_
_entity.id
_entity.type
_entity.pdbx_description
1 polymer ?
#
loop_
_entity_poly.entity_id
_entity_poly.type
_entity_poly.pdbx_seq_one_letter_code
_entity_poly.pdbx_strand_id
1 'polypeptide(L)'
;MDEVDASESTPEGGALPDEAYSLLESVVLWTLLAVGCGVVLGLIVAPETVWDDGLAPVVWDPIVEDASETGDAGYNPWNTMLYTAGLFAAVLALQALFRRWRMPCDDLMMLALTTWVILAPVLRVLEDAHLFPDGRDLLYISPLIHLHLAAWLVGVGLIAHRLDVAVARAARPATVERRVHHALLVGLPLGLAGFWAWVLQPIHDTDVPLDLAPLLGSAVVALVGVTLILMRTTHAAALTRALLAFGAGAVFLSLGYYVALAMHLAEAYVDDPYNAIVLWPLLVIVVLPCLIGVLLHRFGAGDLRHLRASGYEPGVLPPGISLTQWESDPDAVADHPVERLSNRAMLASPLVILMVIGQLSDGLATFLGLDVFGYGEKHVASQGVIDLGASINERLGIEFGVGAWFFAVIKITLVSAIVALFCRMRVEHRQQHLRVLVVLAVLVVGLAPGLRDVGRLILDV
;
A
#
# COMPACT_ATOMS: atom_id res chain seq x y z
N MET A 1 27.13 -40.20 5.21
CA MET A 1 26.51 -41.11 6.18
C MET A 1 25.36 -40.34 6.80
N ASP A 2 24.22 -40.50 6.14
CA ASP A 2 22.88 -40.66 6.71
C ASP A 2 22.53 -39.86 7.96
N GLU A 3 21.78 -38.77 7.72
CA GLU A 3 20.40 -38.64 8.21
C GLU A 3 19.75 -37.54 7.38
N VAL A 4 19.06 -37.96 6.32
CA VAL A 4 18.01 -37.14 5.69
C VAL A 4 16.91 -37.09 6.74
N ASP A 5 16.84 -35.95 7.41
CA ASP A 5 15.85 -35.66 8.44
C ASP A 5 14.46 -36.03 7.91
N ALA A 6 13.84 -36.95 8.62
CA ALA A 6 12.56 -37.52 8.27
C ALA A 6 11.55 -36.39 8.12
N SER A 7 10.73 -36.47 7.08
CA SER A 7 9.51 -35.66 7.00
C SER A 7 8.73 -35.86 8.29
N GLU A 8 8.71 -34.84 9.17
CA GLU A 8 7.72 -34.76 10.23
C GLU A 8 6.37 -34.90 9.54
N SER A 9 5.74 -36.06 9.71
CA SER A 9 4.37 -36.28 9.29
C SER A 9 3.55 -35.22 10.01
N THR A 10 3.04 -34.24 9.27
CA THR A 10 2.02 -33.33 9.78
C THR A 10 0.96 -34.18 10.48
N PRO A 11 0.65 -33.94 11.77
CA PRO A 11 -0.36 -34.71 12.48
C PRO A 11 -1.65 -34.71 11.65
N GLU A 12 -2.38 -35.83 11.62
CA GLU A 12 -3.62 -35.91 10.84
C GLU A 12 -4.54 -34.72 11.15
N GLY A 13 -4.85 -33.91 10.11
CA GLY A 13 -5.64 -32.68 10.24
C GLY A 13 -4.89 -31.40 10.61
N GLY A 14 -3.55 -31.43 10.72
CA GLY A 14 -2.69 -30.27 10.98
C GLY A 14 -2.62 -29.27 9.82
N ALA A 15 -2.14 -28.06 10.10
CA ALA A 15 -1.96 -27.05 9.05
C ALA A 15 -0.89 -27.49 8.04
N LEU A 16 -1.14 -27.25 6.76
CA LEU A 16 -0.17 -27.54 5.70
C LEU A 16 1.12 -26.72 5.91
N PRO A 17 2.31 -27.31 5.71
CA PRO A 17 3.57 -26.61 5.92
C PRO A 17 3.74 -25.43 4.94
N ASP A 18 4.52 -24.44 5.35
CA ASP A 18 4.73 -23.20 4.58
C ASP A 18 5.32 -23.44 3.18
N GLU A 19 6.14 -24.49 3.04
CA GLU A 19 6.81 -24.87 1.80
C GLU A 19 5.87 -25.54 0.78
N ALA A 20 4.73 -26.05 1.25
CA ALA A 20 3.76 -26.75 0.42
C ALA A 20 2.71 -25.80 -0.14
N TYR A 21 2.44 -25.94 -1.44
CA TYR A 21 1.29 -25.31 -2.07
C TYR A 21 0.03 -26.15 -1.85
N SER A 22 -1.06 -25.48 -1.52
CA SER A 22 -2.38 -26.12 -1.57
C SER A 22 -2.77 -26.43 -3.01
N LEU A 23 -3.78 -27.27 -3.22
CA LEU A 23 -4.31 -27.56 -4.54
C LEU A 23 -4.78 -26.27 -5.23
N LEU A 24 -5.51 -25.42 -4.50
CA LEU A 24 -5.99 -24.13 -5.01
C LEU A 24 -4.82 -23.21 -5.41
N GLU A 25 -3.81 -23.05 -4.55
CA GLU A 25 -2.63 -22.23 -4.84
C GLU A 25 -1.90 -22.74 -6.08
N SER A 26 -1.74 -24.07 -6.19
CA SER A 26 -1.07 -24.70 -7.33
C SER A 26 -1.83 -24.46 -8.63
N VAL A 27 -3.15 -24.67 -8.63
CA VAL A 27 -4.02 -24.42 -9.79
C VAL A 27 -3.95 -22.96 -10.22
N VAL A 28 -4.04 -22.02 -9.27
CA VAL A 28 -3.97 -20.59 -9.57
C VAL A 28 -2.61 -20.22 -10.17
N LEU A 29 -1.51 -20.68 -9.57
CA LEU A 29 -0.15 -20.40 -10.05
C LEU A 29 0.08 -20.92 -11.48
N TRP A 30 -0.30 -22.17 -11.75
CA TRP A 30 -0.17 -22.75 -13.09
C TRP A 30 -1.09 -22.09 -14.10
N THR A 31 -2.31 -21.70 -13.71
CA THR A 31 -3.24 -20.98 -14.58
C THR A 31 -2.68 -19.61 -14.95
N LEU A 32 -2.20 -18.83 -13.98
CA LEU A 32 -1.59 -17.51 -14.23
C LEU A 32 -0.35 -17.64 -15.12
N LEU A 33 0.49 -18.65 -14.89
CA LEU A 33 1.66 -18.92 -15.72
C LEU A 33 1.26 -19.28 -17.16
N ALA A 34 0.26 -20.15 -17.32
CA ALA A 34 -0.24 -20.54 -18.64
C ALA A 34 -0.85 -19.36 -19.40
N VAL A 35 -1.64 -18.52 -18.72
CA VAL A 35 -2.20 -17.29 -19.29
C VAL A 35 -1.08 -16.33 -19.69
N GLY A 36 -0.12 -16.06 -18.80
CA GLY A 36 1.01 -15.17 -19.10
C GLY A 36 1.85 -15.65 -20.28
N CYS A 37 2.22 -16.93 -20.30
CA CYS A 37 2.93 -17.54 -21.42
C CYS A 37 2.11 -17.52 -22.72
N GLY A 38 0.80 -17.76 -22.62
CA GLY A 38 -0.13 -17.70 -23.74
C GLY A 38 -0.23 -16.30 -24.34
N VAL A 39 -0.31 -15.26 -23.50
CA VAL A 39 -0.30 -13.86 -23.94
C VAL A 39 1.02 -13.51 -24.60
N VAL A 40 2.17 -13.85 -24.00
CA VAL A 40 3.49 -13.57 -24.58
C VAL A 40 3.65 -14.27 -25.93
N LEU A 41 3.32 -15.55 -26.01
CA LEU A 41 3.37 -16.31 -27.27
C LEU A 41 2.40 -15.73 -28.30
N GLY A 42 1.20 -15.36 -27.88
CA GLY A 42 0.17 -14.74 -28.70
C GLY A 42 0.63 -13.41 -29.30
N LEU A 43 1.25 -12.53 -28.49
CA LEU A 43 1.84 -11.28 -28.96
C LEU A 43 2.99 -11.48 -29.95
N ILE A 44 3.68 -12.62 -29.91
CA ILE A 44 4.74 -12.97 -30.86
C ILE A 44 4.17 -13.53 -32.17
N VAL A 45 3.16 -14.41 -32.07
CA VAL A 45 2.63 -15.17 -33.22
C VAL A 45 1.52 -14.42 -33.96
N ALA A 46 0.67 -13.69 -33.25
CA ALA A 46 -0.48 -12.97 -33.77
C ALA A 46 -0.71 -11.65 -32.98
N PRO A 47 0.20 -10.67 -33.10
CA PRO A 47 0.15 -9.43 -32.31
C PRO A 47 -1.16 -8.66 -32.49
N GLU A 48 -1.63 -8.48 -33.72
CA GLU A 48 -2.85 -7.70 -34.01
C GLU A 48 -4.08 -8.33 -33.36
N THR A 49 -4.26 -9.65 -33.52
CA THR A 49 -5.42 -10.35 -32.93
C THR A 49 -5.40 -10.39 -31.41
N VAL A 50 -4.21 -10.47 -30.79
CA VAL A 50 -4.10 -10.55 -29.33
C VAL A 50 -4.17 -9.19 -28.68
N TRP A 51 -3.58 -8.17 -29.30
CA TRP A 51 -3.60 -6.80 -28.79
C TRP A 51 -4.85 -6.05 -29.25
N ASP A 52 -4.99 -5.76 -30.54
CA ASP A 52 -6.02 -4.85 -31.07
C ASP A 52 -7.44 -5.40 -30.90
N ASP A 53 -7.66 -6.69 -31.20
CA ASP A 53 -8.99 -7.31 -31.09
C ASP A 53 -9.28 -7.89 -29.68
N GLY A 54 -8.25 -8.00 -28.85
CA GLY A 54 -8.28 -8.76 -27.59
C GLY A 54 -8.03 -7.89 -26.36
N LEU A 55 -6.76 -7.73 -26.00
CA LEU A 55 -6.33 -7.08 -24.76
C LEU A 55 -6.63 -5.58 -24.75
N ALA A 56 -6.52 -4.89 -25.89
CA ALA A 56 -6.74 -3.46 -25.97
C ALA A 56 -8.18 -3.09 -25.54
N PRO A 57 -9.25 -3.56 -26.19
CA PRO A 57 -10.62 -3.14 -25.85
C PRO A 57 -11.11 -3.63 -24.48
N VAL A 58 -10.57 -4.74 -23.97
CA VAL A 58 -11.03 -5.35 -22.71
C VAL A 58 -10.24 -4.85 -21.50
N VAL A 59 -8.94 -4.66 -21.65
CA VAL A 59 -8.02 -4.34 -20.56
C VAL A 59 -7.47 -2.93 -20.71
N TRP A 60 -6.92 -2.57 -21.86
CA TRP A 60 -6.19 -1.31 -22.02
C TRP A 60 -7.10 -0.09 -22.18
N ASP A 61 -8.05 -0.12 -23.10
CA ASP A 61 -8.90 1.02 -23.45
C ASP A 61 -9.74 1.51 -22.26
N PRO A 62 -10.38 0.65 -21.45
CA PRO A 62 -11.08 1.11 -20.24
C PRO A 62 -10.13 1.76 -19.23
N ILE A 63 -8.91 1.25 -19.11
CA ILE A 63 -7.90 1.81 -18.20
C ILE A 63 -7.41 3.18 -18.70
N VAL A 64 -7.23 3.34 -20.01
CA VAL A 64 -6.84 4.62 -20.64
C VAL A 64 -7.97 5.64 -20.56
N GLU A 65 -9.22 5.20 -20.75
CA GLU A 65 -10.39 6.06 -20.60
C GLU A 65 -10.54 6.56 -19.16
N ASP A 66 -10.31 5.69 -18.17
CA ASP A 66 -10.27 6.03 -16.73
C ASP A 66 -9.11 6.96 -16.39
N ALA A 67 -8.02 6.92 -17.17
CA ALA A 67 -6.86 7.76 -17.04
C ALA A 67 -7.02 9.16 -17.67
N SER A 68 -8.02 9.37 -18.53
CA SER A 68 -8.26 10.63 -19.25
C SER A 68 -8.94 11.69 -18.37
N GLU A 69 -8.85 12.98 -18.75
CA GLU A 69 -9.35 14.13 -17.97
C GLU A 69 -10.83 14.03 -17.55
N THR A 70 -11.64 13.29 -18.31
CA THR A 70 -13.06 13.06 -18.08
C THR A 70 -13.37 11.98 -17.04
N GLY A 71 -12.44 11.06 -16.73
CA GLY A 71 -12.58 10.07 -15.65
C GLY A 71 -13.79 9.12 -15.74
N ASP A 72 -14.42 8.99 -16.91
CA ASP A 72 -15.71 8.34 -17.08
C ASP A 72 -15.55 7.02 -17.86
N ALA A 73 -14.75 6.09 -17.32
CA ALA A 73 -14.64 4.76 -17.91
C ALA A 73 -15.94 3.98 -17.69
N GLY A 74 -16.59 3.60 -18.80
CA GLY A 74 -17.76 2.72 -18.81
C GLY A 74 -17.39 1.28 -18.47
N TYR A 75 -17.01 0.99 -17.22
CA TYR A 75 -16.70 -0.37 -16.77
C TYR A 75 -17.94 -1.27 -16.93
N ASN A 76 -17.88 -2.21 -17.87
CA ASN A 76 -18.92 -3.22 -18.01
C ASN A 76 -18.77 -4.33 -16.94
N PRO A 77 -19.81 -5.14 -16.68
CA PRO A 77 -19.74 -6.22 -15.69
C PRO A 77 -18.62 -7.24 -15.95
N TRP A 78 -18.21 -7.45 -17.20
CA TRP A 78 -17.14 -8.38 -17.57
C TRP A 78 -15.77 -7.84 -17.16
N ASN A 79 -15.50 -6.56 -17.39
CA ASN A 79 -14.26 -5.89 -16.98
C ASN A 79 -14.15 -5.92 -15.46
N THR A 80 -15.21 -5.57 -14.74
CA THR A 80 -15.25 -5.62 -13.28
C THR A 80 -15.00 -7.04 -12.76
N MET A 81 -15.61 -8.06 -13.37
CA MET A 81 -15.39 -9.46 -13.00
C MET A 81 -13.93 -9.88 -13.27
N LEU A 82 -13.37 -9.51 -14.43
CA LEU A 82 -12.00 -9.83 -14.80
C LEU A 82 -10.98 -9.21 -13.83
N TYR A 83 -11.13 -7.92 -13.51
CA TYR A 83 -10.24 -7.24 -12.57
C TYR A 83 -10.37 -7.79 -11.15
N THR A 84 -11.59 -8.07 -10.71
CA THR A 84 -11.85 -8.66 -9.39
C THR A 84 -11.24 -10.06 -9.30
N ALA A 85 -11.50 -10.94 -10.28
CA ALA A 85 -10.93 -12.28 -10.32
C ALA A 85 -9.40 -12.26 -10.44
N GLY A 86 -8.86 -11.35 -11.26
CA GLY A 86 -7.42 -11.13 -11.41
C GLY A 86 -6.76 -10.70 -10.10
N LEU A 87 -7.38 -9.79 -9.36
CA LEU A 87 -6.91 -9.36 -8.04
C LEU A 87 -6.89 -10.52 -7.04
N PHE A 88 -7.98 -11.30 -6.94
CA PHE A 88 -8.02 -12.48 -6.07
C PHE A 88 -6.96 -13.52 -6.45
N ALA A 89 -6.81 -13.80 -7.75
CA ALA A 89 -5.79 -14.72 -8.25
C ALA A 89 -4.36 -14.23 -7.94
N ALA A 90 -4.09 -12.93 -8.13
CA ALA A 90 -2.81 -12.31 -7.81
C ALA A 90 -2.51 -12.39 -6.31
N VAL A 91 -3.48 -12.09 -5.43
CA VAL A 91 -3.31 -12.20 -3.97
C VAL A 91 -2.99 -13.64 -3.57
N LEU A 92 -3.72 -14.64 -4.09
CA LEU A 92 -3.48 -16.06 -3.81
C LEU A 92 -2.11 -16.54 -4.31
N ALA A 93 -1.68 -16.06 -5.48
CA ALA A 93 -0.37 -16.39 -6.05
C ALA A 93 0.78 -15.73 -5.26
N LEU A 94 0.67 -14.43 -4.99
CA LEU A 94 1.69 -13.66 -4.28
C LEU A 94 1.87 -14.15 -2.84
N GLN A 95 0.79 -14.42 -2.10
CA GLN A 95 0.93 -14.94 -0.73
C GLN A 95 1.65 -16.30 -0.72
N ALA A 96 1.34 -17.18 -1.69
CA ALA A 96 1.97 -18.48 -1.79
C ALA A 96 3.46 -18.35 -2.15
N LEU A 97 3.79 -17.43 -3.06
CA LEU A 97 5.16 -17.17 -3.48
C LEU A 97 6.00 -16.54 -2.35
N PHE A 98 5.46 -15.53 -1.68
CA PHE A 98 6.12 -14.86 -0.55
C PHE A 98 6.36 -15.81 0.61
N ARG A 99 5.38 -16.66 0.92
CA ARG A 99 5.52 -17.73 1.92
C ARG A 99 6.64 -18.70 1.56
N ARG A 100 6.65 -19.22 0.32
CA ARG A 100 7.69 -20.16 -0.14
C ARG A 100 9.08 -19.52 -0.15
N TRP A 101 9.17 -18.23 -0.46
CA TRP A 101 10.41 -17.47 -0.40
C TRP A 101 10.79 -17.03 1.02
N ARG A 102 9.98 -17.39 2.04
CA ARG A 102 10.16 -17.03 3.45
C ARG A 102 10.39 -15.52 3.62
N MET A 103 9.62 -14.72 2.89
CA MET A 103 9.68 -13.27 2.99
C MET A 103 9.14 -12.82 4.37
N PRO A 104 9.64 -11.72 4.95
CA PRO A 104 9.08 -11.17 6.18
C PRO A 104 7.63 -10.70 5.94
N CYS A 105 6.78 -10.88 6.95
CA CYS A 105 5.39 -10.38 6.98
C CYS A 105 5.07 -9.69 8.32
N ASP A 106 6.10 -9.18 8.98
CA ASP A 106 6.03 -8.51 10.27
C ASP A 106 5.48 -7.07 10.15
N ASP A 107 5.23 -6.47 11.32
CA ASP A 107 4.81 -5.06 11.46
C ASP A 107 5.69 -4.09 10.65
N LEU A 108 7.00 -4.34 10.64
CA LEU A 108 7.94 -3.48 9.94
C LEU A 108 7.83 -3.63 8.41
N MET A 109 7.53 -4.83 7.90
CA MET A 109 7.20 -5.03 6.48
C MET A 109 5.92 -4.28 6.10
N MET A 110 4.89 -4.29 6.95
CA MET A 110 3.68 -3.52 6.67
C MET A 110 3.99 -2.02 6.56
N LEU A 111 4.78 -1.47 7.50
CA LEU A 111 5.25 -0.09 7.44
C LEU A 111 6.09 0.19 6.19
N ALA A 112 6.95 -0.75 5.80
CA ALA A 112 7.76 -0.64 4.59
C ALA A 112 6.85 -0.47 3.36
N LEU A 113 5.89 -1.37 3.16
CA LEU A 113 4.95 -1.32 2.04
C LEU A 113 4.11 -0.04 2.05
N THR A 114 3.70 0.46 3.22
CA THR A 114 2.98 1.74 3.32
C THR A 114 3.77 2.92 2.76
N THR A 115 5.10 2.97 2.92
CA THR A 115 5.88 4.07 2.31
C THR A 115 5.76 4.11 0.78
N TRP A 116 5.59 2.95 0.14
CA TRP A 116 5.36 2.86 -1.31
C TRP A 116 3.94 3.21 -1.69
N VAL A 117 2.96 2.89 -0.84
CA VAL A 117 1.56 3.35 -1.01
C VAL A 117 1.48 4.88 -0.91
N ILE A 118 2.30 5.51 -0.07
CA ILE A 118 2.37 6.98 0.06
C ILE A 118 3.11 7.61 -1.12
N LEU A 119 4.13 6.96 -1.67
CA LEU A 119 4.93 7.50 -2.77
C LEU A 119 4.09 7.78 -4.03
N ALA A 120 3.20 6.86 -4.39
CA ALA A 120 2.35 6.99 -5.59
C ALA A 120 1.49 8.27 -5.60
N PRO A 121 0.65 8.57 -4.59
CA PRO A 121 -0.15 9.79 -4.58
C PRO A 121 0.70 11.05 -4.52
N VAL A 122 1.85 11.06 -3.84
CA VAL A 122 2.74 12.23 -3.84
C VAL A 122 3.20 12.58 -5.26
N LEU A 123 3.64 11.58 -6.04
CA LEU A 123 4.00 11.79 -7.44
C LEU A 123 2.79 12.14 -8.31
N ARG A 124 1.62 11.52 -8.04
CA ARG A 124 0.39 11.80 -8.78
C ARG A 124 -0.08 13.24 -8.61
N VAL A 125 0.10 13.82 -7.41
CA VAL A 125 -0.24 15.23 -7.14
C VAL A 125 0.69 16.18 -7.90
N LEU A 126 1.98 15.85 -8.04
CA LEU A 126 2.89 16.65 -8.88
C LEU A 126 2.46 16.61 -10.36
N GLU A 127 1.96 15.47 -10.82
CA GLU A 127 1.37 15.34 -12.15
C GLU A 127 0.04 16.07 -12.29
N ASP A 128 -0.85 15.99 -11.30
CA ASP A 128 -2.12 16.75 -11.30
C ASP A 128 -1.87 18.27 -11.36
N ALA A 129 -0.70 18.74 -10.92
CA ALA A 129 -0.25 20.11 -11.04
C ALA A 129 0.56 20.39 -12.33
N HIS A 130 0.58 19.47 -13.29
CA HIS A 130 1.27 19.57 -14.59
C HIS A 130 2.77 19.87 -14.49
N LEU A 131 3.44 19.29 -13.49
CA LEU A 131 4.87 19.54 -13.25
C LEU A 131 5.81 18.68 -14.13
N PHE A 132 5.29 17.66 -14.80
CA PHE A 132 6.06 16.81 -15.70
C PHE A 132 5.92 17.25 -17.16
N PRO A 133 6.97 17.12 -17.98
CA PRO A 133 6.92 17.54 -19.39
C PRO A 133 6.05 16.61 -20.24
N ASP A 134 5.49 17.16 -21.31
CA ASP A 134 4.69 16.44 -22.30
C ASP A 134 5.36 15.14 -22.78
N GLY A 135 4.61 14.04 -22.75
CA GLY A 135 5.05 12.72 -23.14
C GLY A 135 5.72 11.91 -22.01
N ARG A 136 6.11 12.55 -20.89
CA ARG A 136 6.52 11.86 -19.66
C ARG A 136 5.45 11.89 -18.57
N ASP A 137 4.58 12.87 -18.59
CA ASP A 137 3.31 12.96 -17.85
C ASP A 137 2.53 11.63 -17.79
N LEU A 138 2.44 10.91 -18.91
CA LEU A 138 1.79 9.60 -19.01
C LEU A 138 2.34 8.57 -18.02
N LEU A 139 3.63 8.65 -17.64
CA LEU A 139 4.22 7.73 -16.66
C LEU A 139 3.65 7.93 -15.24
N TYR A 140 3.12 9.10 -14.94
CA TYR A 140 2.62 9.48 -13.62
C TYR A 140 1.11 9.33 -13.48
N ILE A 141 0.43 8.94 -14.55
CA ILE A 141 -0.99 8.62 -14.56
C ILE A 141 -1.17 7.10 -14.42
N SER A 142 -2.32 6.68 -13.90
CA SER A 142 -2.70 5.26 -13.89
C SER A 142 -2.83 4.73 -15.34
N PRO A 143 -2.42 3.48 -15.63
CA PRO A 143 -1.87 2.48 -14.71
C PRO A 143 -0.34 2.57 -14.60
N LEU A 144 0.31 3.37 -15.45
CA LEU A 144 1.76 3.37 -15.65
C LEU A 144 2.53 3.73 -14.38
N ILE A 145 2.01 4.67 -13.59
CA ILE A 145 2.62 5.05 -12.29
C ILE A 145 2.80 3.85 -11.38
N HIS A 146 1.77 3.00 -11.29
CA HIS A 146 1.81 1.80 -10.45
C HIS A 146 2.81 0.77 -10.99
N LEU A 147 2.90 0.62 -12.32
CA LEU A 147 3.80 -0.35 -12.94
C LEU A 147 5.27 0.00 -12.73
N HIS A 148 5.68 1.24 -12.99
CA HIS A 148 7.08 1.61 -12.83
C HIS A 148 7.47 1.70 -11.35
N LEU A 149 6.60 2.17 -10.44
CA LEU A 149 6.86 2.15 -9.01
C LEU A 149 6.94 0.72 -8.47
N ALA A 150 6.11 -0.19 -8.97
CA ALA A 150 6.24 -1.61 -8.68
C ALA A 150 7.58 -2.18 -9.19
N ALA A 151 8.06 -1.75 -10.36
CA ALA A 151 9.37 -2.16 -10.86
C ALA A 151 10.52 -1.72 -9.92
N TRP A 152 10.44 -0.51 -9.35
CA TRP A 152 11.38 -0.05 -8.32
C TRP A 152 11.27 -0.87 -7.03
N LEU A 153 10.06 -1.10 -6.52
CA LEU A 153 9.81 -1.91 -5.32
C LEU A 153 10.34 -3.33 -5.48
N VAL A 154 10.04 -3.97 -6.61
CA VAL A 154 10.49 -5.33 -6.93
C VAL A 154 12.00 -5.35 -7.15
N GLY A 155 12.57 -4.36 -7.83
CA GLY A 155 14.02 -4.27 -8.04
C GLY A 155 14.80 -4.17 -6.72
N VAL A 156 14.42 -3.23 -5.85
CA VAL A 156 15.00 -3.08 -4.51
C VAL A 156 14.78 -4.35 -3.69
N GLY A 157 13.56 -4.90 -3.73
CA GLY A 157 13.19 -6.11 -2.99
C GLY A 157 13.99 -7.34 -3.42
N LEU A 158 14.16 -7.57 -4.73
CA LEU A 158 14.94 -8.70 -5.25
C LEU A 158 16.41 -8.58 -4.85
N ILE A 159 17.01 -7.40 -4.98
CA ILE A 159 18.41 -7.17 -4.56
C ILE A 159 18.55 -7.44 -3.06
N ALA A 160 17.69 -6.86 -2.23
CA ALA A 160 17.75 -7.02 -0.78
C ALA A 160 17.47 -8.45 -0.32
N HIS A 161 16.51 -9.15 -0.94
CA HIS A 161 16.23 -10.55 -0.68
C HIS A 161 17.42 -11.45 -1.02
N ARG A 162 18.15 -11.17 -2.12
CA ARG A 162 19.38 -11.91 -2.45
C ARG A 162 20.46 -11.70 -1.39
N LEU A 163 20.53 -10.53 -0.76
CA LEU A 163 21.43 -10.27 0.36
C LEU A 163 21.01 -11.07 1.60
N ASP A 164 19.71 -11.16 1.91
CA ASP A 164 19.21 -12.01 3.01
C ASP A 164 19.55 -13.49 2.80
N VAL A 165 19.35 -14.00 1.59
CA VAL A 165 19.73 -15.39 1.24
C VAL A 165 21.24 -15.59 1.38
N ALA A 166 22.06 -14.60 1.02
CA ALA A 166 23.50 -14.67 1.18
C ALA A 166 23.92 -14.70 2.65
N VAL A 167 23.25 -13.95 3.53
CA VAL A 167 23.47 -14.00 4.98
C VAL A 167 23.06 -15.36 5.55
N ALA A 168 21.89 -15.87 5.18
CA ALA A 168 21.37 -17.14 5.65
C ALA A 168 22.25 -18.35 5.28
N ARG A 169 22.91 -18.30 4.11
CA ARG A 169 23.83 -19.36 3.63
C ARG A 169 25.27 -19.19 4.11
N ALA A 170 25.60 -18.10 4.79
CA ALA A 170 26.98 -17.80 5.16
C ALA A 170 27.46 -18.66 6.33
N ALA A 171 28.70 -19.16 6.27
CA ALA A 171 29.35 -19.83 7.41
C ALA A 171 29.56 -18.89 8.62
N ARG A 172 29.61 -17.57 8.40
CA ARG A 172 29.71 -16.54 9.45
C ARG A 172 28.66 -15.45 9.23
N PRO A 173 27.38 -15.68 9.58
CA PRO A 173 26.27 -14.78 9.28
C PRO A 173 26.50 -13.36 9.79
N ALA A 174 26.98 -13.17 11.02
CA ALA A 174 27.23 -11.85 11.60
C ALA A 174 28.23 -10.99 10.79
N THR A 175 29.24 -11.61 10.17
CA THR A 175 30.21 -10.89 9.35
C THR A 175 29.61 -10.46 8.01
N VAL A 176 28.82 -11.34 7.40
CA VAL A 176 28.13 -11.04 6.13
C VAL A 176 27.05 -10.00 6.35
N GLU A 177 26.30 -10.10 7.45
CA GLU A 177 25.28 -9.13 7.86
C GLU A 177 25.87 -7.72 8.01
N ARG A 178 27.04 -7.60 8.65
CA ARG A 178 27.76 -6.32 8.72
C ARG A 178 28.13 -5.79 7.33
N ARG A 179 28.53 -6.65 6.38
CA ARG A 179 28.83 -6.22 5.00
C ARG A 179 27.56 -5.80 4.26
N VAL A 180 26.46 -6.53 4.42
CA VAL A 180 25.15 -6.19 3.87
C VAL A 180 24.69 -4.83 4.38
N HIS A 181 24.82 -4.57 5.68
CA HIS A 181 24.50 -3.27 6.25
C HIS A 181 25.29 -2.12 5.59
N HIS A 182 26.61 -2.26 5.44
CA HIS A 182 27.42 -1.24 4.74
C HIS A 182 27.06 -1.13 3.25
N ALA A 183 26.74 -2.25 2.59
CA ALA A 183 26.31 -2.25 1.20
C ALA A 183 24.98 -1.51 1.04
N LEU A 184 24.03 -1.65 1.97
CA LEU A 184 22.77 -0.90 1.97
C LEU A 184 22.99 0.60 2.23
N LEU A 185 23.89 0.95 3.16
CA LEU A 185 24.22 2.36 3.46
C LEU A 185 24.76 3.13 2.24
N VAL A 186 25.42 2.45 1.31
CA VAL A 186 25.94 3.05 0.07
C VAL A 186 24.98 2.84 -1.10
N GLY A 187 24.44 1.63 -1.23
CA GLY A 187 23.61 1.22 -2.35
C GLY A 187 22.26 1.90 -2.40
N LEU A 188 21.60 2.12 -1.26
CA LEU A 188 20.27 2.76 -1.25
C LEU A 188 20.35 4.25 -1.62
N PRO A 189 21.29 5.07 -1.11
CA PRO A 189 21.46 6.44 -1.59
C PRO A 189 21.78 6.53 -3.10
N LEU A 190 22.60 5.63 -3.63
CA LEU A 190 22.86 5.56 -5.07
C LEU A 190 21.60 5.17 -5.85
N GLY A 191 20.82 4.23 -5.33
CA GLY A 191 19.52 3.87 -5.88
C GLY A 191 18.55 5.04 -5.88
N LEU A 192 18.51 5.84 -4.81
CA LEU A 192 17.69 7.06 -4.71
C LEU A 192 18.16 8.15 -5.67
N ALA A 193 19.47 8.28 -5.91
CA ALA A 193 19.98 9.17 -6.96
C ALA A 193 19.53 8.71 -8.36
N GLY A 194 19.52 7.39 -8.60
CA GLY A 194 18.95 6.82 -9.82
C GLY A 194 17.44 7.03 -9.94
N PHE A 195 16.70 6.89 -8.84
CA PHE A 195 15.27 7.19 -8.77
C PHE A 195 15.02 8.66 -9.09
N TRP A 196 15.77 9.57 -8.46
CA TRP A 196 15.68 11.00 -8.75
C TRP A 196 15.97 11.28 -10.23
N ALA A 197 17.04 10.71 -10.80
CA ALA A 197 17.40 10.94 -12.19
C ALA A 197 16.33 10.43 -13.19
N TRP A 198 15.65 9.32 -12.88
CA TRP A 198 14.63 8.75 -13.76
C TRP A 198 13.25 9.40 -13.56
N VAL A 199 12.87 9.64 -12.31
CA VAL A 199 11.52 10.04 -11.91
C VAL A 199 11.41 11.55 -11.75
N LEU A 200 12.31 12.19 -11.01
CA LEU A 200 12.12 13.59 -10.59
C LEU A 200 12.93 14.61 -11.40
N GLN A 201 14.04 14.21 -12.01
CA GLN A 201 14.86 15.10 -12.83
C GLN A 201 14.10 15.68 -14.03
N PRO A 202 13.21 14.93 -14.74
CA PRO A 202 12.47 15.47 -15.88
C PRO A 202 11.66 16.74 -15.60
N ILE A 203 11.28 16.99 -14.34
CA ILE A 203 10.60 18.23 -13.93
C ILE A 203 11.44 19.46 -14.28
N HIS A 204 12.78 19.36 -14.21
CA HIS A 204 13.69 20.46 -14.53
C HIS A 204 13.80 20.74 -16.03
N ASP A 205 13.19 19.91 -16.88
CA ASP A 205 13.06 20.18 -18.32
C ASP A 205 11.85 21.09 -18.61
N THR A 206 11.02 21.41 -17.60
CA THR A 206 9.87 22.33 -17.71
C THR A 206 10.26 23.78 -17.40
N ASP A 207 9.43 24.74 -17.83
CA ASP A 207 9.63 26.17 -17.58
C ASP A 207 9.20 26.62 -16.17
N VAL A 208 8.78 25.71 -15.28
CA VAL A 208 8.34 26.04 -13.92
C VAL A 208 9.55 26.36 -13.03
N PRO A 209 9.71 27.60 -12.53
CA PRO A 209 10.87 27.97 -11.73
C PRO A 209 10.71 27.43 -10.30
N LEU A 210 11.42 26.34 -10.00
CA LEU A 210 11.44 25.72 -8.67
C LEU A 210 12.65 26.18 -7.84
N ASP A 211 12.38 26.59 -6.60
CA ASP A 211 13.43 26.94 -5.65
C ASP A 211 14.32 25.75 -5.29
N LEU A 212 15.63 25.98 -5.27
CA LEU A 212 16.61 24.93 -4.99
C LEU A 212 16.61 24.50 -3.50
N ALA A 213 16.25 25.41 -2.59
CA ALA A 213 16.30 25.18 -1.15
C ALA A 213 15.45 23.98 -0.68
N PRO A 214 14.15 23.86 -1.02
CA PRO A 214 13.34 22.69 -0.65
C PRO A 214 13.83 21.39 -1.29
N LEU A 215 14.38 21.44 -2.51
CA LEU A 215 14.93 20.28 -3.20
C LEU A 215 16.20 19.73 -2.52
N LEU A 216 17.14 20.62 -2.15
CA LEU A 216 18.33 20.22 -1.40
C LEU A 216 17.99 19.78 0.02
N GLY A 217 17.07 20.49 0.67
CA GLY A 217 16.58 20.14 2.00
C GLY A 217 15.99 18.74 2.04
N SER A 218 15.13 18.41 1.07
CA SER A 218 14.51 17.08 0.99
C SER A 218 15.51 15.97 0.69
N ALA A 219 16.53 16.23 -0.15
CA ALA A 219 17.60 15.28 -0.42
C ALA A 219 18.44 14.98 0.83
N VAL A 220 18.74 15.99 1.65
CA VAL A 220 19.42 15.80 2.95
C VAL A 220 18.53 15.00 3.90
N VAL A 221 17.25 15.32 4.00
CA VAL A 221 16.29 14.59 4.85
C VAL A 221 16.17 13.14 4.39
N ALA A 222 16.11 12.87 3.09
CA ALA A 222 16.07 11.53 2.54
C ALA A 222 17.33 10.73 2.91
N LEU A 223 18.52 11.30 2.74
CA LEU A 223 19.79 10.65 3.06
C LEU A 223 19.93 10.35 4.57
N VAL A 224 19.60 11.33 5.41
CA VAL A 224 19.59 11.16 6.87
C VAL A 224 18.54 10.12 7.27
N GLY A 225 17.34 10.18 6.69
CA GLY A 225 16.25 9.25 6.93
C GLY A 225 16.63 7.81 6.61
N VAL A 226 17.18 7.55 5.42
CA VAL A 226 17.71 6.23 5.01
C VAL A 226 18.72 5.72 6.03
N THR A 227 19.68 6.56 6.41
CA THR A 227 20.74 6.20 7.35
C THR A 227 20.17 5.84 8.72
N LEU A 228 19.27 6.66 9.25
CA LEU A 228 18.65 6.44 10.56
C LEU A 228 17.76 5.18 10.56
N ILE A 229 16.98 4.97 9.50
CA ILE A 229 16.14 3.77 9.34
C ILE A 229 17.04 2.54 9.38
N LEU A 230 18.10 2.50 8.56
CA LEU A 230 19.02 1.36 8.52
C LEU A 230 19.70 1.10 9.87
N MET A 231 20.07 2.15 10.63
CA MET A 231 20.65 2.02 11.96
C MET A 231 19.67 1.49 13.00
N ARG A 232 18.41 1.92 12.95
CA ARG A 232 17.37 1.57 13.94
C ARG A 232 16.74 0.20 13.69
N THR A 233 16.77 -0.27 12.45
CA THR A 233 16.11 -1.51 12.03
C THR A 233 17.08 -2.67 11.85
N THR A 234 18.30 -2.59 12.39
CA THR A 234 19.34 -3.65 12.26
C THR A 234 18.90 -5.04 12.67
N HIS A 235 17.89 -5.17 13.53
CA HIS A 235 17.29 -6.44 13.97
C HIS A 235 16.39 -7.10 12.91
N ALA A 236 15.94 -6.36 11.91
CA ALA A 236 15.07 -6.85 10.84
C ALA A 236 15.85 -7.36 9.62
N ALA A 237 15.18 -8.11 8.75
CA ALA A 237 15.73 -8.63 7.50
C ALA A 237 16.18 -7.50 6.54
N ALA A 238 17.21 -7.73 5.73
CA ALA A 238 17.69 -6.79 4.72
C ALA A 238 16.57 -6.32 3.79
N LEU A 239 15.70 -7.24 3.38
CA LEU A 239 14.52 -6.94 2.57
C LEU A 239 13.65 -5.83 3.17
N THR A 240 13.20 -6.02 4.42
CA THR A 240 12.33 -5.05 5.11
C THR A 240 13.01 -3.70 5.26
N ARG A 241 14.28 -3.71 5.70
CA ARG A 241 15.07 -2.49 5.94
C ARG A 241 15.28 -1.70 4.65
N ALA A 242 15.61 -2.39 3.56
CA ALA A 242 15.84 -1.78 2.26
C ALA A 242 14.57 -1.17 1.68
N LEU A 243 13.45 -1.90 1.71
CA LEU A 243 12.17 -1.42 1.21
C LEU A 243 11.67 -0.21 2.02
N LEU A 244 11.79 -0.25 3.34
CA LEU A 244 11.39 0.87 4.21
C LEU A 244 12.27 2.11 3.99
N ALA A 245 13.59 1.93 3.99
CA ALA A 245 14.52 3.04 3.84
C ALA A 245 14.42 3.69 2.46
N PHE A 246 14.37 2.88 1.39
CA PHE A 246 14.23 3.38 0.03
C PHE A 246 12.88 4.05 -0.19
N GLY A 247 11.78 3.41 0.19
CA GLY A 247 10.44 3.98 0.03
C GLY A 247 10.28 5.30 0.79
N ALA A 248 10.73 5.36 2.05
CA ALA A 248 10.73 6.61 2.83
C ALA A 248 11.62 7.69 2.18
N GLY A 249 12.82 7.34 1.71
CA GLY A 249 13.72 8.27 1.04
C GLY A 249 13.12 8.85 -0.25
N ALA A 250 12.47 8.01 -1.06
CA ALA A 250 11.78 8.43 -2.28
C ALA A 250 10.58 9.35 -1.99
N VAL A 251 9.82 9.07 -0.92
CA VAL A 251 8.74 9.96 -0.45
C VAL A 251 9.29 11.33 -0.08
N PHE A 252 10.36 11.39 0.74
CA PHE A 252 10.95 12.67 1.13
C PHE A 252 11.48 13.45 -0.06
N LEU A 253 12.19 12.80 -1.00
CA LEU A 253 12.65 13.46 -2.23
C LEU A 253 11.49 14.09 -2.99
N SER A 254 10.41 13.34 -3.20
CA SER A 254 9.22 13.79 -3.94
C SER A 254 8.47 14.92 -3.20
N LEU A 255 8.39 14.86 -1.87
CA LEU A 255 7.81 15.95 -1.07
C LEU A 255 8.62 17.25 -1.16
N GLY A 256 9.93 17.19 -1.46
CA GLY A 256 10.72 18.40 -1.73
C GLY A 256 10.22 19.15 -2.96
N TYR A 257 9.86 18.43 -4.02
CA TYR A 257 9.26 19.03 -5.22
C TYR A 257 7.87 19.59 -4.94
N TYR A 258 7.08 18.88 -4.13
CA TYR A 258 5.77 19.37 -3.70
C TYR A 258 5.89 20.69 -2.93
N VAL A 259 6.84 20.79 -1.99
CA VAL A 259 7.09 22.03 -1.24
C VAL A 259 7.63 23.13 -2.16
N ALA A 260 8.53 22.80 -3.10
CA ALA A 260 9.04 23.77 -4.06
C ALA A 260 7.92 24.36 -4.93
N LEU A 261 7.01 23.51 -5.40
CA LEU A 261 5.83 23.91 -6.16
C LEU A 261 4.88 24.75 -5.31
N ALA A 262 4.60 24.33 -4.07
CA ALA A 262 3.80 25.12 -3.14
C ALA A 262 4.42 26.51 -2.92
N MET A 263 5.73 26.62 -2.71
CA MET A 263 6.39 27.93 -2.58
C MET A 263 6.23 28.77 -3.86
N HIS A 264 6.41 28.16 -5.03
CA HIS A 264 6.21 28.84 -6.31
C HIS A 264 4.78 29.37 -6.49
N LEU A 265 3.77 28.55 -6.23
CA LEU A 265 2.36 28.93 -6.36
C LEU A 265 1.97 30.01 -5.34
N ALA A 266 2.50 29.93 -4.11
CA ALA A 266 2.29 30.96 -3.09
C ALA A 266 2.82 32.33 -3.53
N GLU A 267 3.93 32.38 -4.27
CA GLU A 267 4.49 33.61 -4.82
C GLU A 267 3.74 34.08 -6.08
N ALA A 268 3.27 33.15 -6.92
CA ALA A 268 2.52 33.48 -8.12
C ALA A 268 1.12 34.06 -7.83
N TYR A 269 0.46 33.58 -6.77
CA TYR A 269 -0.92 33.93 -6.43
C TYR A 269 -1.06 34.83 -5.19
N VAL A 270 -0.03 35.60 -4.83
CA VAL A 270 -0.02 36.48 -3.64
C VAL A 270 -1.26 37.39 -3.53
N ASP A 271 -1.78 37.84 -4.67
CA ASP A 271 -2.93 38.77 -4.76
C ASP A 271 -4.25 38.08 -5.14
N ASP A 272 -4.28 36.75 -5.27
CA ASP A 272 -5.48 35.99 -5.60
C ASP A 272 -6.06 35.32 -4.34
N PRO A 273 -7.15 35.84 -3.75
CA PRO A 273 -7.75 35.26 -2.56
C PRO A 273 -8.41 33.90 -2.82
N TYR A 274 -8.55 33.49 -4.09
CA TYR A 274 -9.16 32.22 -4.47
C TYR A 274 -8.13 31.11 -4.67
N ASN A 275 -6.86 31.43 -5.01
CA ASN A 275 -5.78 30.47 -5.27
C ASN A 275 -4.75 30.41 -4.13
N ALA A 276 -5.19 30.60 -2.88
CA ALA A 276 -4.31 30.62 -1.71
C ALA A 276 -4.02 29.21 -1.21
N ILE A 277 -2.77 28.92 -0.86
CA ILE A 277 -2.39 27.62 -0.26
C ILE A 277 -3.08 27.42 1.08
N VAL A 278 -3.85 26.33 1.19
CA VAL A 278 -4.65 26.04 2.37
C VAL A 278 -4.10 24.82 3.12
N LEU A 279 -3.49 25.04 4.28
CA LEU A 279 -2.83 23.97 5.04
C LEU A 279 -3.74 23.25 6.05
N TRP A 280 -4.88 23.83 6.44
CA TRP A 280 -5.74 23.24 7.47
C TRP A 280 -6.40 21.90 7.08
N PRO A 281 -6.68 21.56 5.79
CA PRO A 281 -7.12 20.23 5.38
C PRO A 281 -6.21 19.11 5.88
N LEU A 282 -4.89 19.36 5.97
CA LEU A 282 -3.93 18.40 6.51
C LEU A 282 -4.25 17.99 7.96
N LEU A 283 -4.75 18.93 8.77
CA LEU A 283 -5.11 18.67 10.17
C LEU A 283 -6.29 17.71 10.28
N VAL A 284 -7.24 17.79 9.35
CA VAL A 284 -8.45 16.97 9.35
C VAL A 284 -8.21 15.64 8.63
N ILE A 285 -7.58 15.67 7.46
CA ILE A 285 -7.45 14.49 6.59
C ILE A 285 -6.30 13.57 7.02
N VAL A 286 -5.22 14.12 7.59
CA VAL A 286 -4.05 13.32 7.97
C VAL A 286 -3.88 13.26 9.49
N VAL A 287 -3.82 14.42 10.16
CA VAL A 287 -3.49 14.45 11.60
C VAL A 287 -4.58 13.79 12.44
N LEU A 288 -5.86 14.07 12.20
CA LEU A 288 -6.96 13.48 12.96
C LEU A 288 -7.02 11.95 12.81
N PRO A 289 -6.96 11.34 11.61
CA PRO A 289 -6.83 9.88 11.48
C PRO A 289 -5.61 9.30 12.18
N CYS A 290 -4.45 9.96 12.11
CA CYS A 290 -3.26 9.53 12.86
C CYS A 290 -3.49 9.56 14.38
N LEU A 291 -4.18 10.57 14.92
CA LEU A 291 -4.55 10.64 16.32
C LEU A 291 -5.48 9.48 16.72
N ILE A 292 -6.45 9.13 15.86
CA ILE A 292 -7.29 7.94 16.06
C ILE A 292 -6.43 6.67 16.09
N GLY A 293 -5.45 6.54 15.19
CA GLY A 293 -4.47 5.46 15.21
C GLY A 293 -3.68 5.36 16.52
N VAL A 294 -3.26 6.51 17.08
CA VAL A 294 -2.60 6.58 18.40
C VAL A 294 -3.54 6.12 19.51
N LEU A 295 -4.82 6.47 19.46
CA LEU A 295 -5.81 6.01 20.43
C LEU A 295 -5.99 4.48 20.36
N LEU A 296 -6.13 3.92 19.16
CA LEU A 296 -6.22 2.47 18.94
C LEU A 296 -4.98 1.74 19.48
N HIS A 297 -3.79 2.28 19.20
CA HIS A 297 -2.55 1.75 19.75
C HIS A 297 -2.55 1.74 21.27
N ARG A 298 -2.95 2.86 21.90
CA ARG A 298 -3.03 2.95 23.38
C ARG A 298 -4.02 1.94 23.96
N PHE A 299 -5.13 1.66 23.29
CA PHE A 299 -6.10 0.66 23.75
C PHE A 299 -5.58 -0.77 23.68
N GLY A 300 -4.78 -1.13 22.67
CA GLY A 300 -4.29 -2.50 22.47
C GLY A 300 -2.86 -2.78 22.94
N ALA A 301 -2.05 -1.76 23.23
CA ALA A 301 -0.60 -1.91 23.44
C ALA A 301 -0.21 -2.76 24.68
N GLY A 302 -1.07 -2.83 25.69
CA GLY A 302 -0.86 -3.74 26.83
C GLY A 302 -0.92 -5.20 26.39
N ASP A 303 -2.03 -5.57 25.76
CA ASP A 303 -2.30 -6.94 25.33
C ASP A 303 -1.36 -7.37 24.21
N LEU A 304 -1.00 -6.45 23.30
CA LEU A 304 -0.01 -6.71 22.25
C LEU A 304 1.37 -7.06 22.83
N ARG A 305 1.83 -6.32 23.84
CA ARG A 305 3.11 -6.60 24.50
C ARG A 305 3.10 -7.94 25.22
N HIS A 306 2.03 -8.26 25.94
CA HIS A 306 1.90 -9.55 26.62
C HIS A 306 1.85 -10.71 25.62
N LEU A 307 1.08 -10.58 24.54
CA LEU A 307 0.98 -11.60 23.51
C LEU A 307 2.33 -11.87 22.84
N ARG A 308 3.06 -10.82 22.47
CA ARG A 308 4.41 -10.95 21.89
C ARG A 308 5.43 -11.50 22.88
N ALA A 309 5.34 -11.16 24.16
CA ALA A 309 6.17 -11.75 25.20
C ALA A 309 5.92 -13.27 25.36
N SER A 310 4.71 -13.75 25.01
CA SER A 310 4.38 -15.17 24.93
C SER A 310 4.80 -15.84 23.61
N GLY A 311 5.42 -15.10 22.68
CA GLY A 311 5.90 -15.64 21.39
C GLY A 311 4.82 -15.74 20.30
N TYR A 312 3.69 -15.07 20.46
CA TYR A 312 2.58 -15.11 19.50
C TYR A 312 2.32 -13.75 18.85
N GLU A 313 1.77 -13.78 17.64
CA GLU A 313 1.30 -12.59 16.93
C GLU A 313 -0.23 -12.48 17.01
N PRO A 314 -0.80 -11.26 17.04
CA PRO A 314 -2.25 -11.06 17.11
C PRO A 314 -2.98 -11.80 16.00
N GLY A 315 -3.98 -12.60 16.36
CA GLY A 315 -4.87 -13.29 15.41
C GLY A 315 -4.21 -14.39 14.57
N VAL A 316 -2.97 -14.79 14.88
CA VAL A 316 -2.28 -15.91 14.22
C VAL A 316 -2.27 -17.12 15.14
N LEU A 317 -2.66 -18.28 14.62
CA LEU A 317 -2.56 -19.55 15.33
C LEU A 317 -1.10 -20.01 15.49
N PRO A 318 -0.80 -20.84 16.51
CA PRO A 318 0.52 -21.45 16.66
C PRO A 318 0.94 -22.28 15.42
N PRO A 319 2.24 -22.37 15.12
CA PRO A 319 2.73 -23.17 13.98
C PRO A 319 2.24 -24.62 14.04
N GLY A 320 1.81 -25.16 12.88
CA GLY A 320 1.35 -26.55 12.75
C GLY A 320 -0.11 -26.80 13.13
N ILE A 321 -0.79 -25.87 13.80
CA ILE A 321 -2.19 -26.00 14.20
C ILE A 321 -3.11 -25.42 13.11
N SER A 322 -4.06 -26.22 12.63
CA SER A 322 -5.08 -25.77 11.67
C SER A 322 -6.24 -25.05 12.36
N LEU A 323 -6.98 -24.26 11.60
CA LEU A 323 -8.16 -23.57 12.14
C LEU A 323 -9.22 -24.56 12.65
N THR A 324 -9.41 -25.67 11.93
CA THR A 324 -10.37 -26.72 12.31
C THR A 324 -9.98 -27.41 13.61
N GLN A 325 -8.68 -27.62 13.85
CA GLN A 325 -8.18 -28.14 15.12
C GLN A 325 -8.38 -27.13 16.25
N TRP A 326 -8.10 -25.85 16.00
CA TRP A 326 -8.27 -24.78 16.98
C TRP A 326 -9.72 -24.64 17.46
N GLU A 327 -10.67 -24.78 16.54
CA GLU A 327 -12.11 -24.65 16.84
C GLU A 327 -12.75 -25.94 17.37
N SER A 328 -12.02 -27.07 17.37
CA SER A 328 -12.58 -28.37 17.76
C SER A 328 -12.87 -28.48 19.26
N ASP A 329 -12.11 -27.78 20.10
CA ASP A 329 -12.30 -27.72 21.55
C ASP A 329 -12.11 -26.27 22.06
N PRO A 330 -13.18 -25.45 22.04
CA PRO A 330 -13.12 -24.06 22.47
C PRO A 330 -12.71 -23.88 23.93
N ASP A 331 -13.07 -24.83 24.81
CA ASP A 331 -12.77 -24.74 26.24
C ASP A 331 -11.28 -24.97 26.50
N ALA A 332 -10.63 -25.85 25.74
CA ALA A 332 -9.19 -26.09 25.85
C ALA A 332 -8.34 -24.88 25.42
N VAL A 333 -8.81 -24.09 24.44
CA VAL A 333 -8.10 -22.91 23.91
C VAL A 333 -8.52 -21.59 24.56
N ALA A 334 -9.58 -21.58 25.37
CA ALA A 334 -10.12 -20.37 25.99
C ALA A 334 -9.09 -19.58 26.81
N ASP A 335 -8.20 -20.29 27.51
CA ASP A 335 -7.15 -19.67 28.33
C ASP A 335 -5.87 -19.33 27.55
N HIS A 336 -5.78 -19.73 26.29
CA HIS A 336 -4.60 -19.50 25.48
C HIS A 336 -4.39 -17.99 25.21
N PRO A 337 -3.15 -17.47 25.25
CA PRO A 337 -2.87 -16.04 25.02
C PRO A 337 -3.45 -15.52 23.70
N VAL A 338 -3.38 -16.32 22.63
CA VAL A 338 -3.97 -15.98 21.32
C VAL A 338 -5.47 -15.71 21.45
N GLU A 339 -6.22 -16.50 22.20
CA GLU A 339 -7.67 -16.27 22.29
C GLU A 339 -8.02 -15.11 23.20
N ARG A 340 -7.33 -15.00 24.34
CA ARG A 340 -7.60 -13.97 25.34
C ARG A 340 -7.16 -12.57 24.93
N LEU A 341 -6.03 -12.44 24.24
CA LEU A 341 -5.36 -11.16 24.02
C LEU A 341 -5.48 -10.66 22.58
N SER A 342 -5.66 -11.53 21.58
CA SER A 342 -5.58 -11.14 20.16
C SER A 342 -6.54 -10.03 19.78
N ASN A 343 -7.79 -10.07 20.27
CA ASN A 343 -8.81 -9.11 19.84
C ASN A 343 -8.42 -7.66 20.12
N ARG A 344 -7.85 -7.40 21.30
CA ARG A 344 -7.37 -6.07 21.71
C ARG A 344 -5.96 -5.79 21.18
N ALA A 345 -5.08 -6.79 21.22
CA ALA A 345 -3.73 -6.67 20.66
C ALA A 345 -3.75 -6.27 19.18
N MET A 346 -4.72 -6.79 18.41
CA MET A 346 -4.90 -6.50 16.99
C MET A 346 -5.17 -5.02 16.73
N LEU A 347 -5.90 -4.32 17.62
CA LEU A 347 -6.15 -2.87 17.51
C LEU A 347 -4.85 -2.05 17.55
N ALA A 348 -3.82 -2.56 18.23
CA ALA A 348 -2.52 -1.90 18.33
C ALA A 348 -1.54 -2.32 17.23
N SER A 349 -1.92 -3.27 16.37
CA SER A 349 -1.09 -3.71 15.25
C SER A 349 -1.09 -2.65 14.12
N PRO A 350 0.03 -2.50 13.39
CA PRO A 350 0.08 -1.65 12.19
C PRO A 350 -0.96 -2.05 11.14
N LEU A 351 -1.33 -3.33 11.07
CA LEU A 351 -2.35 -3.81 10.13
C LEU A 351 -3.69 -3.08 10.31
N VAL A 352 -4.18 -2.98 11.55
CA VAL A 352 -5.43 -2.28 11.84
C VAL A 352 -5.25 -0.77 11.79
N ILE A 353 -4.18 -0.25 12.41
CA ILE A 353 -3.97 1.20 12.52
C ILE A 353 -3.87 1.85 11.15
N LEU A 354 -3.06 1.28 10.25
CA LEU A 354 -2.84 1.86 8.92
C LEU A 354 -4.10 1.76 8.07
N MET A 355 -4.82 0.64 8.13
CA MET A 355 -6.11 0.46 7.45
C MET A 355 -7.13 1.51 7.89
N VAL A 356 -7.23 1.77 9.20
CA VAL A 356 -8.10 2.81 9.76
C VAL A 356 -7.67 4.19 9.28
N ILE A 357 -6.38 4.52 9.35
CA ILE A 357 -5.87 5.81 8.86
C ILE A 357 -6.23 6.00 7.39
N GLY A 358 -5.98 5.01 6.54
CA GLY A 358 -6.25 5.10 5.11
C GLY A 358 -7.72 5.37 4.79
N GLN A 359 -8.63 4.57 5.34
CA GLN A 359 -10.06 4.72 5.04
C GLN A 359 -10.67 5.99 5.63
N LEU A 360 -10.19 6.44 6.79
CA LEU A 360 -10.62 7.72 7.36
C LEU A 360 -10.09 8.91 6.56
N SER A 361 -8.83 8.85 6.12
CA SER A 361 -8.24 9.91 5.30
C SER A 361 -9.04 10.11 4.01
N ASP A 362 -9.37 9.01 3.33
CA ASP A 362 -10.21 9.01 2.12
C ASP A 362 -11.59 9.64 2.36
N GLY A 363 -12.34 9.11 3.32
CA GLY A 363 -13.69 9.59 3.59
C GLY A 363 -13.73 11.07 3.99
N LEU A 364 -12.74 11.53 4.77
CA LEU A 364 -12.62 12.93 5.16
C LEU A 364 -12.15 13.82 4.00
N ALA A 365 -11.29 13.31 3.11
CA ALA A 365 -10.82 14.06 1.95
C ALA A 365 -11.94 14.33 0.95
N THR A 366 -12.72 13.30 0.58
CA THR A 366 -13.90 13.44 -0.29
C THR A 366 -14.94 14.38 0.32
N PHE A 367 -15.24 14.21 1.61
CA PHE A 367 -16.16 15.10 2.31
C PHE A 367 -15.72 16.56 2.23
N LEU A 368 -14.45 16.83 2.56
CA LEU A 368 -13.93 18.19 2.59
C LEU A 368 -13.84 18.80 1.19
N GLY A 369 -13.35 18.03 0.22
CA GLY A 369 -13.20 18.49 -1.15
C GLY A 369 -14.52 18.92 -1.78
N LEU A 370 -15.57 18.11 -1.65
CA LEU A 370 -16.86 18.39 -2.28
C LEU A 370 -17.73 19.36 -1.49
N ASP A 371 -17.93 19.13 -0.19
CA ASP A 371 -18.90 19.90 0.60
C ASP A 371 -18.33 21.24 1.09
N VAL A 372 -16.99 21.37 1.22
CA VAL A 372 -16.35 22.59 1.77
C VAL A 372 -15.59 23.38 0.71
N PHE A 373 -14.84 22.72 -0.15
CA PHE A 373 -14.05 23.39 -1.19
C PHE A 373 -14.73 23.42 -2.57
N GLY A 374 -15.85 22.70 -2.77
CA GLY A 374 -16.62 22.73 -4.01
C GLY A 374 -15.92 22.09 -5.21
N TYR A 375 -14.95 21.20 -4.98
CA TYR A 375 -14.32 20.40 -6.03
C TYR A 375 -15.34 19.45 -6.70
N GLY A 376 -15.10 19.08 -7.95
CA GLY A 376 -15.90 18.06 -8.64
C GLY A 376 -15.40 16.64 -8.33
N GLU A 377 -16.31 15.75 -7.94
CA GLU A 377 -16.01 14.32 -7.76
C GLU A 377 -15.80 13.67 -9.13
N LYS A 378 -14.71 12.90 -9.28
CA LYS A 378 -14.40 12.18 -10.53
C LYS A 378 -14.81 10.71 -10.53
N HIS A 379 -15.41 10.19 -9.45
CA HIS A 379 -15.67 8.76 -9.28
C HIS A 379 -17.17 8.39 -9.29
N VAL A 380 -17.57 7.48 -10.20
CA VAL A 380 -18.98 7.06 -10.42
C VAL A 380 -19.59 6.33 -9.21
N ALA A 381 -18.80 5.55 -8.48
CA ALA A 381 -19.28 4.80 -7.31
C ALA A 381 -19.48 5.69 -6.06
N SER A 382 -18.66 6.72 -5.87
CA SER A 382 -18.90 7.73 -4.83
C SER A 382 -20.05 8.64 -5.22
N GLN A 383 -20.24 8.95 -6.50
CA GLN A 383 -21.36 9.77 -6.97
C GLN A 383 -22.72 9.21 -6.54
N GLY A 384 -22.96 7.90 -6.69
CA GLY A 384 -24.22 7.30 -6.23
C GLY A 384 -24.44 7.36 -4.71
N VAL A 385 -23.35 7.34 -3.92
CA VAL A 385 -23.40 7.54 -2.46
C VAL A 385 -23.67 9.01 -2.11
N ILE A 386 -23.05 9.93 -2.86
CA ILE A 386 -23.23 11.37 -2.71
C ILE A 386 -24.66 11.77 -3.07
N ASP A 387 -25.22 11.22 -4.15
CA ASP A 387 -26.62 11.44 -4.56
C ASP A 387 -27.60 10.95 -3.49
N LEU A 388 -27.28 9.83 -2.81
CA LEU A 388 -28.08 9.38 -1.67
C LEU A 388 -27.96 10.37 -0.50
N GLY A 389 -26.76 10.89 -0.24
CA GLY A 389 -26.52 11.98 0.72
C GLY A 389 -27.32 13.25 0.39
N ALA A 390 -27.35 13.65 -0.88
CA ALA A 390 -28.16 14.77 -1.37
C ALA A 390 -29.66 14.53 -1.12
N SER A 391 -30.15 13.32 -1.41
CA SER A 391 -31.54 12.96 -1.12
C SER A 391 -31.89 13.00 0.37
N ILE A 392 -30.92 12.69 1.24
CA ILE A 392 -31.06 12.79 2.70
C ILE A 392 -31.10 14.26 3.11
N ASN A 393 -30.22 15.08 2.54
CA ASN A 393 -30.20 16.53 2.77
C ASN A 393 -31.55 17.17 2.41
N GLU A 394 -32.11 16.84 1.24
CA GLU A 394 -33.43 17.32 0.80
C GLU A 394 -34.55 16.92 1.78
N ARG A 395 -34.54 15.68 2.28
CA ARG A 395 -35.56 15.18 3.20
C ARG A 395 -35.46 15.78 4.61
N LEU A 396 -34.25 16.10 5.06
CA LEU A 396 -33.98 16.64 6.39
C LEU A 396 -33.89 18.17 6.42
N GLY A 397 -33.95 18.83 5.25
CA GLY A 397 -33.82 20.28 5.13
C GLY A 397 -32.39 20.78 5.44
N ILE A 398 -31.38 19.98 5.13
CA ILE A 398 -29.97 20.35 5.32
C ILE A 398 -29.51 21.12 4.07
N GLU A 399 -29.20 22.41 4.23
CA GLU A 399 -28.69 23.27 3.14
C GLU A 399 -27.16 23.23 2.98
N PHE A 400 -26.47 22.41 3.78
CA PHE A 400 -25.01 22.31 3.79
C PHE A 400 -24.49 21.21 2.86
N GLY A 401 -23.59 21.59 1.95
CA GLY A 401 -22.87 20.68 1.05
C GLY A 401 -23.74 20.02 -0.02
N VAL A 402 -23.09 19.25 -0.90
CA VAL A 402 -23.74 18.43 -1.93
C VAL A 402 -24.16 17.06 -1.39
N GLY A 403 -23.76 16.71 -0.16
CA GLY A 403 -24.10 15.44 0.50
C GLY A 403 -22.92 14.49 0.69
N ALA A 404 -21.69 14.95 0.43
CA ALA A 404 -20.48 14.15 0.53
C ALA A 404 -20.15 13.71 1.96
N TRP A 405 -20.66 14.40 2.99
CA TRP A 405 -20.54 13.99 4.39
C TRP A 405 -21.02 12.55 4.62
N PHE A 406 -21.99 12.07 3.83
CA PHE A 406 -22.52 10.72 3.94
C PHE A 406 -21.50 9.66 3.50
N PHE A 407 -20.64 9.98 2.52
CA PHE A 407 -19.53 9.12 2.11
C PHE A 407 -18.55 8.90 3.26
N ALA A 408 -18.20 9.96 4.01
CA ALA A 408 -17.34 9.85 5.20
C ALA A 408 -17.95 8.92 6.27
N VAL A 409 -19.27 9.04 6.51
CA VAL A 409 -19.98 8.17 7.46
C VAL A 409 -19.96 6.70 7.02
N ILE A 410 -20.14 6.43 5.72
CA ILE A 410 -20.03 5.07 5.18
C ILE A 410 -18.62 4.53 5.36
N LYS A 411 -17.58 5.31 5.02
CA LYS A 411 -16.19 4.91 5.20
C LYS A 411 -15.85 4.58 6.66
N ILE A 412 -16.30 5.42 7.61
CA ILE A 412 -16.16 5.18 9.05
C ILE A 412 -16.85 3.88 9.47
N THR A 413 -18.09 3.67 8.99
CA THR A 413 -18.89 2.48 9.34
C THR A 413 -18.26 1.21 8.77
N LEU A 414 -17.85 1.26 7.49
CA LEU A 414 -17.22 0.15 6.78
C LEU A 414 -15.91 -0.23 7.46
N VAL A 415 -15.02 0.74 7.74
CA VAL A 415 -13.74 0.42 8.38
C VAL A 415 -13.93 -0.10 9.79
N SER A 416 -14.92 0.42 10.54
CA SER A 416 -15.26 -0.11 11.87
C SER A 416 -15.74 -1.57 11.80
N ALA A 417 -16.57 -1.91 10.81
CA ALA A 417 -17.03 -3.28 10.58
C ALA A 417 -15.88 -4.21 10.18
N ILE A 418 -15.00 -3.77 9.27
CA ILE A 418 -13.81 -4.52 8.86
C ILE A 418 -12.90 -4.76 10.07
N VAL A 419 -12.62 -3.74 10.88
CA VAL A 419 -11.81 -3.87 12.10
C VAL A 419 -12.45 -4.85 13.09
N ALA A 420 -13.77 -4.76 13.31
CA ALA A 420 -14.47 -5.68 14.21
C ALA A 420 -14.38 -7.14 13.74
N LEU A 421 -14.50 -7.39 12.45
CA LEU A 421 -14.30 -8.71 11.85
C LEU A 421 -12.84 -9.16 12.00
N PHE A 422 -11.89 -8.30 11.63
CA PHE A 422 -10.47 -8.60 11.60
C PHE A 422 -9.88 -8.88 12.99
N CYS A 423 -10.35 -8.19 14.02
CA CYS A 423 -9.96 -8.48 15.40
C CYS A 423 -10.45 -9.85 15.89
N ARG A 424 -11.57 -10.35 15.37
CA ARG A 424 -12.16 -11.64 15.76
C ARG A 424 -11.65 -12.82 14.93
N MET A 425 -11.21 -12.58 13.69
CA MET A 425 -10.69 -13.62 12.84
C MET A 425 -9.40 -14.23 13.42
N ARG A 426 -9.28 -15.55 13.29
CA ARG A 426 -8.04 -16.31 13.52
C ARG A 426 -7.59 -16.87 12.18
N VAL A 427 -6.30 -16.77 11.90
CA VAL A 427 -5.71 -17.28 10.68
C VAL A 427 -4.60 -18.26 11.00
N GLU A 428 -4.44 -19.27 10.15
CA GLU A 428 -3.32 -20.21 10.27
C GLU A 428 -1.98 -19.49 10.04
N HIS A 429 -0.90 -20.05 10.61
CA HIS A 429 0.43 -19.48 10.46
C HIS A 429 0.82 -19.23 9.00
N ARG A 430 0.51 -20.17 8.10
CA ARG A 430 0.77 -20.06 6.66
C ARG A 430 0.01 -18.92 5.95
N GLN A 431 -1.05 -18.39 6.56
CA GLN A 431 -1.92 -17.37 5.96
C GLN A 431 -1.52 -15.93 6.36
N GLN A 432 -0.41 -15.74 7.08
CA GLN A 432 0.06 -14.40 7.47
C GLN A 432 0.27 -13.45 6.27
N HIS A 433 0.84 -13.96 5.17
CA HIS A 433 1.02 -13.16 3.94
C HIS A 433 -0.30 -12.74 3.31
N LEU A 434 -1.30 -13.63 3.30
CA LEU A 434 -2.64 -13.30 2.81
C LEU A 434 -3.23 -12.15 3.63
N ARG A 435 -3.07 -12.20 4.96
CA ARG A 435 -3.53 -11.15 5.86
C ARG A 435 -2.89 -9.79 5.55
N VAL A 436 -1.58 -9.76 5.34
CA VAL A 436 -0.86 -8.53 4.95
C VAL A 436 -1.36 -7.99 3.60
N LEU A 437 -1.51 -8.86 2.59
CA LEU A 437 -1.95 -8.45 1.26
C LEU A 437 -3.39 -7.91 1.23
N VAL A 438 -4.31 -8.54 1.96
CA VAL A 438 -5.69 -8.05 2.07
C VAL A 438 -5.73 -6.67 2.73
N VAL A 439 -4.99 -6.49 3.84
CA VAL A 439 -4.88 -5.18 4.50
C VAL A 439 -4.23 -4.16 3.59
N LEU A 440 -3.19 -4.53 2.85
CA LEU A 440 -2.54 -3.64 1.88
C LEU A 440 -3.51 -3.21 0.78
N ALA A 441 -4.36 -4.11 0.27
CA ALA A 441 -5.36 -3.77 -0.72
C ALA A 441 -6.38 -2.75 -0.17
N VAL A 442 -6.90 -2.97 1.05
CA VAL A 442 -7.79 -2.01 1.73
C VAL A 442 -7.06 -0.69 2.01
N LEU A 443 -5.78 -0.73 2.35
CA LEU A 443 -4.96 0.47 2.57
C LEU A 443 -4.81 1.27 1.28
N VAL A 444 -4.48 0.63 0.16
CA VAL A 444 -4.30 1.30 -1.15
C VAL A 444 -5.59 1.99 -1.58
N VAL A 445 -6.75 1.34 -1.42
CA VAL A 445 -8.05 1.89 -1.80
C VAL A 445 -8.49 3.09 -0.95
N GLY A 446 -7.89 3.31 0.24
CA GLY A 446 -8.23 4.46 1.08
C GLY A 446 -7.10 5.50 1.16
N LEU A 447 -5.91 5.08 1.57
CA LEU A 447 -4.80 5.99 1.82
C LEU A 447 -4.33 6.71 0.55
N ALA A 448 -4.27 6.01 -0.59
CA ALA A 448 -3.81 6.61 -1.84
C ALA A 448 -4.73 7.76 -2.33
N PRO A 449 -6.06 7.56 -2.50
CA PRO A 449 -6.96 8.67 -2.85
C PRO A 449 -6.97 9.77 -1.79
N GLY A 450 -7.09 9.44 -0.50
CA GLY A 450 -7.10 10.45 0.57
C GLY A 450 -5.85 11.33 0.62
N LEU A 451 -4.65 10.76 0.36
CA LEU A 451 -3.41 11.54 0.29
C LEU A 451 -3.28 12.35 -1.00
N ARG A 452 -3.81 11.85 -2.12
CA ARG A 452 -3.85 12.60 -3.38
C ARG A 452 -4.75 13.82 -3.23
N ASP A 453 -5.97 13.62 -2.72
CA ASP A 453 -6.98 14.66 -2.59
C ASP A 453 -6.53 15.76 -1.62
N VAL A 454 -5.96 15.42 -0.46
CA VAL A 454 -5.40 16.47 0.43
C VAL A 454 -4.24 17.22 -0.23
N GLY A 455 -3.40 16.53 -1.02
CA GLY A 455 -2.30 17.15 -1.74
C GLY A 455 -2.79 18.16 -2.77
N ARG A 456 -3.87 17.83 -3.48
CA ARG A 456 -4.57 18.70 -4.43
C ARG A 456 -5.25 19.88 -3.75
N LEU A 457 -5.99 19.64 -2.65
CA LEU A 457 -6.66 20.68 -1.87
C LEU A 457 -5.70 21.73 -1.31
N ILE A 458 -4.48 21.33 -0.94
CA ILE A 458 -3.47 22.27 -0.44
C ILE A 458 -2.92 23.15 -1.57
N LEU A 459 -2.74 22.61 -2.78
CA LEU A 459 -2.21 23.33 -3.94
C LEU A 459 -3.28 24.07 -4.75
N ASP A 460 -4.55 23.75 -4.49
CA ASP A 460 -5.73 24.21 -5.22
C ASP A 460 -5.76 23.77 -6.71
N VAL A 461 -5.50 22.48 -6.98
CA VAL A 461 -5.37 21.87 -8.35
C VAL A 461 -6.27 20.66 -8.63
#